data_AF-M1D1J8-F1
#
_entry.id   AF-M1D1J8-F1
#
_cell.length_a   1.000
_cell.length_b   1.000
_cell.length_c   1.000
_cell.angle_alpha   90.00
_cell.angle_beta   90.00
_cell.angle_gamma   90.00
#
_symmetry.space_group_name_H-M   'P 1'
#
loop_
_entity.id
_entity.type
_entity.pdbx_description
1 polymer ?
#
loop_
_entity_poly.entity_id
_entity_poly.type
_entity_poly.pdbx_seq_one_letter_code
_entity_poly.pdbx_strand_id
1 'polypeptide(L)'
;MGSEDSDMNIVVTQISVGGFDNDVNAKMLSEYLEEQVGQVLRCRLKTLSTPPKSYPTYHIDEESVQRMNDYIRVEPHAFVHFASSGSANYALAAAGRNELILGGKPLKVSLGPGNPHCLDKRRIDKMPLKFSDVNVEIGGLVSNDDFVVGWRGPLTGVNFLVDRFDGTCKILFTNNTVFSFQSEARQAVIKCNFKIQFLTREINEIKECKDFASLVILLQLASSPLVFYRTADDDVEESVAFDLLDDDDQWIRTTDITCSGAIDRFNTYRISIRPRNGPNFGKAKKFFRESRVPVVEPCNQRLRVRNEPDFGVPMPEPFFCIQNHGGISFKVLFLVNAVLHKGIINQHQMTNDFFTLLNKHPEGINVAALKHIFSFKRPVNDAVKKLEHIQTWLWNKLNLLKRTEESDDVVEVRRLVITPTKA
;
A
#
# COMPACT_ATOMS: atom_id res chain seq x y z
N MET A 1 -42.44 16.54 -15.84
CA MET A 1 -43.00 15.18 -15.96
C MET A 1 -42.05 14.42 -16.87
N GLY A 2 -41.03 13.70 -16.43
CA GLY A 2 -40.85 12.86 -15.26
C GLY A 2 -39.96 11.74 -15.80
N SER A 3 -38.64 11.99 -15.90
CA SER A 3 -37.69 10.93 -16.23
C SER A 3 -37.55 10.09 -14.97
N GLU A 4 -38.34 9.03 -14.92
CA GLU A 4 -38.29 8.01 -13.88
C GLU A 4 -36.85 7.58 -13.64
N ASP A 5 -36.50 7.57 -12.36
CA ASP A 5 -35.24 7.11 -11.81
C ASP A 5 -34.80 5.82 -12.51
N SER A 6 -33.67 5.87 -13.21
CA SER A 6 -32.98 4.65 -13.61
C SER A 6 -32.47 4.00 -12.33
N ASP A 7 -33.30 3.17 -11.71
CA ASP A 7 -32.93 2.33 -10.58
C ASP A 7 -31.60 1.67 -10.90
N MET A 8 -30.57 2.06 -10.16
CA MET A 8 -29.28 1.40 -10.14
C MET A 8 -29.53 -0.01 -9.61
N ASN A 9 -29.89 -0.95 -10.49
CA ASN A 9 -30.09 -2.35 -10.12
C ASN A 9 -28.80 -2.86 -9.48
N ILE A 10 -28.84 -2.98 -8.15
CA ILE A 10 -27.80 -3.59 -7.35
C ILE A 10 -27.87 -5.08 -7.67
N VAL A 11 -26.81 -5.59 -8.29
CA VAL A 11 -26.74 -6.97 -8.74
C VAL A 11 -25.78 -7.69 -7.80
N VAL A 12 -26.34 -8.56 -6.96
CA VAL A 12 -25.55 -9.39 -6.05
C VAL A 12 -25.18 -10.67 -6.80
N THR A 13 -23.87 -10.87 -7.02
CA THR A 13 -23.32 -12.10 -7.61
C THR A 13 -22.54 -12.93 -6.59
N GLN A 14 -22.29 -12.36 -5.40
CA GLN A 14 -21.52 -12.99 -4.34
C GLN A 14 -22.40 -13.39 -3.15
N ILE A 15 -22.14 -14.57 -2.62
CA ILE A 15 -22.77 -15.07 -1.40
C ILE A 15 -21.70 -15.47 -0.37
N SER A 16 -22.07 -15.39 0.90
CA SER A 16 -21.34 -16.03 2.00
C SER A 16 -22.13 -17.27 2.45
N VAL A 17 -21.42 -18.39 2.57
CA VAL A 17 -21.96 -19.71 2.91
C VAL A 17 -21.30 -20.17 4.20
N GLY A 18 -22.07 -20.73 5.13
CA GLY A 18 -21.58 -21.37 6.35
C GLY A 18 -22.43 -22.57 6.74
N GLY A 19 -22.09 -23.19 7.88
CA GLY A 19 -22.86 -24.32 8.43
C GLY A 19 -22.44 -25.71 7.92
N PHE A 20 -21.29 -25.80 7.25
CA PHE A 20 -20.67 -27.06 6.83
C PHE A 20 -19.52 -27.48 7.77
N ASP A 21 -19.07 -28.73 7.66
CA ASP A 21 -18.03 -29.30 8.50
C ASP A 21 -16.61 -28.91 8.08
N ASN A 22 -15.66 -29.04 9.02
CA ASN A 22 -14.24 -28.72 8.79
C ASN A 22 -13.56 -29.58 7.72
N ASP A 23 -14.18 -30.71 7.34
CA ASP A 23 -13.65 -31.64 6.33
C ASP A 23 -14.00 -31.22 4.90
N VAL A 24 -14.86 -30.21 4.73
CA VAL A 24 -15.25 -29.68 3.42
C VAL A 24 -14.14 -28.75 2.91
N ASN A 25 -13.68 -29.00 1.67
CA ASN A 25 -12.75 -28.12 0.97
C ASN A 25 -13.48 -27.22 -0.05
N ALA A 26 -12.80 -26.18 -0.54
CA ALA A 26 -13.36 -25.21 -1.48
C ALA A 26 -13.86 -25.89 -2.76
N LYS A 27 -13.13 -26.91 -3.23
CA LYS A 27 -13.47 -27.67 -4.43
C LYS A 27 -14.77 -28.48 -4.30
N MET A 28 -14.97 -29.19 -3.19
CA MET A 28 -16.22 -29.93 -2.93
C MET A 28 -17.41 -28.99 -2.84
N LEU A 29 -17.22 -27.82 -2.22
CA LEU A 29 -18.26 -26.82 -2.12
C LEU A 29 -18.58 -26.20 -3.49
N SER A 30 -17.56 -25.90 -4.32
CA SER A 30 -17.78 -25.36 -5.66
C SER A 30 -18.48 -26.37 -6.56
N GLU A 31 -18.04 -27.64 -6.59
CA GLU A 31 -18.66 -28.68 -7.41
C GLU A 31 -20.14 -28.88 -7.03
N TYR A 32 -20.45 -28.93 -5.73
CA TYR A 32 -21.83 -29.06 -5.25
C TYR A 32 -22.70 -27.86 -5.66
N LEU A 33 -22.20 -26.63 -5.51
CA LEU A 33 -22.95 -25.42 -5.88
C LEU A 33 -23.11 -25.28 -7.39
N GLU A 34 -22.14 -25.74 -8.18
CA GLU A 34 -22.26 -25.79 -9.64
C GLU A 34 -23.36 -26.74 -10.11
N GLU A 35 -23.49 -27.91 -9.47
CA GLU A 35 -24.55 -28.87 -9.77
C GLU A 35 -25.94 -28.39 -9.36
N GLN A 36 -26.07 -27.76 -8.19
CA GLN A 36 -27.38 -27.43 -7.60
C GLN A 36 -27.89 -26.03 -7.98
N VAL A 37 -27.01 -25.07 -8.20
CA VAL A 37 -27.36 -23.64 -8.33
C VAL A 37 -26.93 -23.09 -9.68
N GLY A 38 -25.69 -23.34 -10.08
CA GLY A 38 -25.12 -22.89 -11.34
C GLY A 38 -23.66 -22.47 -11.25
N GLN A 39 -23.10 -22.04 -12.38
CA GLN A 39 -21.66 -21.83 -12.55
C GLN A 39 -21.02 -20.91 -11.50
N VAL A 40 -20.01 -21.45 -10.80
CA VAL A 40 -19.22 -20.77 -9.79
C VAL A 40 -17.93 -20.26 -10.44
N LEU A 41 -17.64 -18.97 -10.28
CA LEU A 41 -16.42 -18.36 -10.78
C LEU A 41 -15.26 -18.52 -9.79
N ARG A 42 -15.58 -18.44 -8.50
CA ARG A 42 -14.60 -18.51 -7.42
C ARG A 42 -15.23 -18.93 -6.11
N CYS A 43 -14.56 -19.80 -5.39
CA CYS A 43 -14.89 -20.19 -4.03
C CYS A 43 -13.66 -19.98 -3.14
N ARG A 44 -13.77 -19.14 -2.12
CA ARG A 44 -12.76 -19.02 -1.06
C ARG A 44 -13.35 -19.53 0.23
N LEU A 45 -12.76 -20.58 0.79
CA LEU A 45 -13.11 -21.13 2.08
C LEU A 45 -12.12 -20.65 3.13
N LYS A 46 -12.66 -20.09 4.21
CA LYS A 46 -11.91 -19.49 5.31
C LYS A 46 -12.11 -20.29 6.59
N THR A 47 -11.01 -20.81 7.11
CA THR A 47 -10.96 -21.56 8.38
C THR A 47 -10.17 -20.83 9.46
N LEU A 48 -9.34 -19.86 9.07
CA LEU A 48 -8.45 -19.12 9.95
C LEU A 48 -8.88 -17.65 10.03
N SER A 49 -8.70 -17.07 11.21
CA SER A 49 -8.82 -15.63 11.41
C SER A 49 -7.67 -15.11 12.26
N THR A 50 -7.52 -13.79 12.25
CA THR A 50 -6.63 -13.10 13.18
C THR A 50 -7.05 -13.43 14.61
N PRO A 51 -6.14 -13.91 15.47
CA PRO A 51 -6.48 -14.22 16.85
C PRO A 51 -7.05 -12.98 17.57
N PRO A 52 -8.10 -13.15 18.40
CA PRO A 52 -8.71 -12.02 19.09
C PRO A 52 -7.69 -11.34 20.02
N LYS A 53 -7.70 -9.99 20.05
CA LYS A 53 -6.76 -9.17 20.86
C LYS A 53 -5.28 -9.42 20.55
N SER A 54 -4.97 -9.82 19.32
CA SER A 54 -3.58 -9.90 18.84
C SER A 54 -3.29 -8.78 17.84
N TYR A 55 -2.03 -8.36 17.79
CA TYR A 55 -1.56 -7.37 16.83
C TYR A 55 -0.33 -7.92 16.08
N PRO A 56 -0.22 -7.64 14.76
CA PRO A 56 0.95 -8.04 14.01
C PRO A 56 2.16 -7.24 14.52
N THR A 57 3.25 -7.97 14.79
CA THR A 57 4.51 -7.40 15.27
C THR A 57 5.57 -7.61 14.19
N TYR A 58 5.92 -6.53 13.50
CA TYR A 58 6.80 -6.57 12.33
C TYR A 58 8.29 -6.48 12.68
N HIS A 59 8.65 -6.29 13.95
CA HIS A 59 10.05 -6.17 14.39
C HIS A 59 10.71 -7.51 14.77
N ILE A 60 9.95 -8.61 14.77
CA ILE A 60 10.42 -9.93 15.20
C ILE A 60 10.65 -10.79 13.97
N ASP A 61 11.84 -11.39 13.89
CA ASP A 61 12.17 -12.34 12.82
C ASP A 61 11.38 -13.64 12.99
N GLU A 62 10.77 -14.10 11.89
CA GLU A 62 9.98 -15.33 11.85
C GLU A 62 10.76 -16.57 12.35
N GLU A 63 12.08 -16.62 12.08
CA GLU A 63 12.95 -17.73 12.46
C GLU A 63 13.19 -17.83 13.98
N SER A 64 12.96 -16.74 14.70
CA SER A 64 13.16 -16.68 16.16
C SER A 64 11.97 -17.23 16.96
N VAL A 65 10.83 -17.49 16.30
CA VAL A 65 9.56 -17.83 16.96
C VAL A 65 9.20 -19.29 16.75
N GLN A 66 8.84 -19.99 17.84
CA GLN A 66 8.24 -21.32 17.73
C GLN A 66 6.85 -21.20 17.11
N ARG A 67 6.65 -21.82 15.96
CA ARG A 67 5.35 -21.87 15.28
C ARG A 67 4.35 -22.66 16.12
N MET A 68 3.47 -21.95 16.82
CA MET A 68 2.30 -22.56 17.44
C MET A 68 1.08 -22.33 16.55
N ASN A 69 0.53 -23.42 16.00
CA ASN A 69 -0.68 -23.40 15.18
C ASN A 69 -1.96 -23.55 16.02
N ASP A 70 -1.83 -23.52 17.35
CA ASP A 70 -2.89 -23.87 18.31
C ASP A 70 -3.68 -22.62 18.76
N TYR A 71 -4.19 -21.85 17.81
CA TYR A 71 -5.14 -20.78 18.10
C TYR A 71 -6.53 -21.11 17.53
N ILE A 72 -7.55 -20.51 18.13
CA ILE A 72 -8.96 -20.80 17.87
C ILE A 72 -9.27 -20.55 16.38
N ARG A 73 -9.61 -21.62 15.66
CA ARG A 73 -10.09 -21.57 14.27
C ARG A 73 -11.52 -21.06 14.25
N VAL A 74 -11.87 -20.27 13.22
CA VAL A 74 -13.25 -19.79 13.06
C VAL A 74 -14.10 -20.92 12.51
N GLU A 75 -15.40 -20.88 12.79
CA GLU A 75 -16.35 -21.73 12.07
C GLU A 75 -16.15 -21.54 10.55
N PRO A 76 -16.00 -22.64 9.81
CA PRO A 76 -15.67 -22.59 8.41
C PRO A 76 -16.79 -21.88 7.65
N HIS A 77 -16.41 -20.86 6.89
CA HIS A 77 -17.31 -20.10 6.04
C HIS A 77 -16.63 -19.86 4.70
N ALA A 78 -17.42 -19.76 3.64
CA ALA A 78 -16.93 -19.61 2.29
C ALA A 78 -17.58 -18.42 1.60
N PHE A 79 -16.78 -17.70 0.82
CA PHE A 79 -17.22 -16.65 -0.07
C PHE A 79 -17.27 -17.22 -1.49
N VAL A 80 -18.47 -17.23 -2.09
CA VAL A 80 -18.71 -17.83 -3.40
C VAL A 80 -19.19 -16.77 -4.36
N HIS A 81 -18.53 -16.68 -5.52
CA HIS A 81 -18.88 -15.78 -6.60
C HIS A 81 -19.50 -16.57 -7.76
N PHE A 82 -20.74 -16.27 -8.11
CA PHE A 82 -21.42 -16.88 -9.26
C PHE A 82 -21.28 -16.05 -10.54
N ALA A 83 -21.42 -16.72 -11.68
CA ALA A 83 -21.47 -16.07 -12.99
C ALA A 83 -22.72 -15.19 -13.19
N SER A 84 -23.82 -15.52 -12.50
CA SER A 84 -25.12 -14.85 -12.63
C SER A 84 -25.69 -14.48 -11.26
N SER A 85 -26.33 -13.32 -11.17
CA SER A 85 -27.07 -12.91 -9.98
C SER A 85 -28.35 -13.73 -9.75
N GLY A 86 -28.90 -14.32 -10.82
CA GLY A 86 -29.99 -15.27 -10.71
C GLY A 86 -29.59 -16.48 -9.86
N SER A 87 -28.36 -16.98 -10.05
CA SER A 87 -27.81 -18.09 -9.27
C SER A 87 -27.61 -17.71 -7.80
N ALA A 88 -27.08 -16.51 -7.51
CA ALA A 88 -26.92 -16.04 -6.13
C ALA A 88 -28.27 -15.92 -5.39
N ASN A 89 -29.29 -15.36 -6.04
CA ASN A 89 -30.63 -15.25 -5.47
C ASN A 89 -31.32 -16.62 -5.31
N TYR A 90 -31.10 -17.53 -6.27
CA TYR A 90 -31.60 -18.90 -6.17
C TYR A 90 -30.96 -19.66 -5.01
N ALA A 91 -29.63 -19.54 -4.82
CA ALA A 91 -28.93 -20.13 -3.69
C ALA A 91 -29.49 -19.65 -2.35
N LEU A 92 -29.78 -18.35 -2.23
CA LEU A 92 -30.39 -17.79 -1.01
C LEU A 92 -31.80 -18.38 -0.77
N ALA A 93 -32.62 -18.47 -1.82
CA ALA A 93 -33.98 -19.00 -1.73
C ALA A 93 -34.01 -20.52 -1.45
N ALA A 94 -33.05 -21.27 -1.97
CA ALA A 94 -32.88 -22.70 -1.73
C ALA A 94 -32.35 -22.97 -0.30
N ALA A 95 -31.41 -22.15 0.18
CA ALA A 95 -30.95 -22.19 1.57
C ALA A 95 -32.08 -21.87 2.55
N GLY A 96 -32.91 -20.86 2.25
CA GLY A 96 -34.09 -20.52 3.08
C GLY A 96 -35.14 -21.63 3.13
N ARG A 97 -35.16 -22.52 2.14
CA ARG A 97 -36.00 -23.72 2.08
C ARG A 97 -35.32 -24.98 2.65
N ASN A 98 -34.09 -24.87 3.15
CA ASN A 98 -33.24 -25.98 3.60
C ASN A 98 -33.01 -27.06 2.51
N GLU A 99 -33.02 -26.67 1.23
CA GLU A 99 -32.79 -27.58 0.10
C GLU A 99 -31.29 -27.84 -0.14
N LEU A 100 -30.43 -26.90 0.28
CA LEU A 100 -28.98 -27.02 0.16
C LEU A 100 -28.41 -27.77 1.38
N ILE A 101 -28.09 -29.05 1.19
CA ILE A 101 -27.57 -29.94 2.23
C ILE A 101 -26.23 -30.51 1.75
N LEU A 102 -25.16 -30.21 2.48
CA LEU A 102 -23.82 -30.73 2.23
C LEU A 102 -23.35 -31.51 3.46
N GLY A 103 -22.91 -32.76 3.28
CA GLY A 103 -22.46 -33.60 4.40
C GLY A 103 -23.53 -33.89 5.45
N GLY A 104 -24.82 -33.80 5.08
CA GLY A 104 -25.94 -34.01 6.02
C GLY A 104 -26.31 -32.78 6.87
N LYS A 105 -25.68 -31.62 6.64
CA LYS A 105 -26.01 -30.36 7.31
C LYS A 105 -26.57 -29.33 6.32
N PRO A 106 -27.63 -28.58 6.69
CA PRO A 106 -28.16 -27.52 5.84
C PRO A 106 -27.19 -26.34 5.80
N LEU A 107 -26.92 -25.83 4.60
CA LEU A 107 -26.07 -24.67 4.39
C LEU A 107 -26.80 -23.38 4.74
N LYS A 108 -26.12 -22.49 5.48
CA LYS A 108 -26.59 -21.12 5.76
C LYS A 108 -25.99 -20.19 4.73
N VAL A 109 -26.84 -19.46 4.01
CA VAL A 109 -26.41 -18.53 2.96
C VAL A 109 -26.84 -17.11 3.32
N SER A 110 -25.94 -16.15 3.15
CA SER A 110 -26.22 -14.73 3.21
C SER A 110 -25.70 -14.03 1.96
N LEU A 111 -26.44 -13.05 1.45
CA LEU A 111 -25.99 -12.23 0.34
C LEU A 111 -24.84 -11.30 0.75
N GLY A 112 -23.86 -11.16 -0.12
CA GLY A 112 -22.81 -10.14 0.02
C GLY A 112 -23.35 -8.71 -0.18
N PRO A 113 -22.56 -7.67 0.16
CA PRO A 113 -22.85 -6.31 -0.23
C PRO A 113 -23.03 -6.24 -1.74
N GLY A 114 -24.18 -5.73 -2.17
CA GLY A 114 -24.48 -5.68 -3.59
C GLY A 114 -23.65 -4.64 -4.32
N ASN A 115 -23.10 -5.04 -5.47
CA ASN A 115 -22.40 -4.13 -6.36
C ASN A 115 -23.40 -3.56 -7.40
N PRO A 116 -23.32 -2.27 -7.73
CA PRO A 116 -24.08 -1.72 -8.84
C PRO A 116 -23.66 -2.42 -10.14
N HIS A 117 -24.61 -2.99 -10.87
CA HIS A 117 -24.38 -3.69 -12.15
C HIS A 117 -23.61 -2.85 -13.20
N CYS A 118 -23.75 -1.52 -13.14
CA CYS A 118 -23.01 -0.59 -13.99
C CYS A 118 -21.51 -0.56 -13.69
N LEU A 119 -21.09 -0.86 -12.46
CA LEU A 119 -19.67 -0.96 -12.11
C LEU A 119 -19.05 -2.21 -12.74
N ASP A 120 -19.74 -3.34 -12.71
CA ASP A 120 -19.25 -4.59 -13.29
C ASP A 120 -19.05 -4.47 -14.81
N LYS A 121 -20.03 -3.93 -15.53
CA LYS A 121 -19.92 -3.67 -16.98
C LYS A 121 -18.75 -2.74 -17.33
N ARG A 122 -18.59 -1.65 -16.57
CA ARG A 122 -17.47 -0.70 -16.80
C ARG A 122 -16.10 -1.28 -16.44
N ARG A 123 -16.03 -2.20 -15.47
CA ARG A 123 -14.78 -2.89 -15.09
C ARG A 123 -14.38 -3.96 -16.10
N ILE A 124 -15.32 -4.64 -16.73
CA ILE A 124 -15.05 -5.57 -17.86
C ILE A 124 -14.34 -4.81 -19.00
N ASP A 125 -14.83 -3.63 -19.37
CA ASP A 125 -14.21 -2.81 -20.43
C ASP A 125 -12.84 -2.21 -20.03
N LYS A 126 -12.63 -1.97 -18.73
CA LYS A 126 -11.42 -1.35 -18.17
C LYS A 126 -10.72 -2.28 -17.18
N MET A 127 -10.40 -3.50 -17.60
CA MET A 127 -9.66 -4.43 -16.75
C MET A 127 -8.36 -3.79 -16.18
N PRO A 128 -8.03 -4.08 -14.92
CA PRO A 128 -6.80 -3.62 -14.28
C PRO A 128 -5.59 -4.25 -14.98
N LEU A 129 -4.49 -3.51 -15.02
CA LEU A 129 -3.23 -4.00 -15.57
C LEU A 129 -2.46 -4.70 -14.45
N LYS A 130 -2.29 -6.01 -14.57
CA LYS A 130 -1.54 -6.84 -13.63
C LYS A 130 -0.12 -7.11 -14.12
N PHE A 131 0.83 -6.86 -13.22
CA PHE A 131 2.24 -7.17 -13.40
C PHE A 131 2.65 -8.14 -12.30
N SER A 132 2.80 -9.42 -12.65
CA SER A 132 3.27 -10.46 -11.75
C SER A 132 4.80 -10.56 -11.74
N ASP A 133 5.34 -11.13 -10.67
CA ASP A 133 6.79 -11.32 -10.44
C ASP A 133 7.60 -10.03 -10.52
N VAL A 134 7.09 -8.96 -9.91
CA VAL A 134 7.72 -7.65 -9.88
C VAL A 134 8.53 -7.50 -8.60
N ASN A 135 9.73 -6.92 -8.69
CA ASN A 135 10.52 -6.59 -7.51
C ASN A 135 10.18 -5.16 -7.08
N VAL A 136 9.82 -4.99 -5.82
CA VAL A 136 9.50 -3.69 -5.23
C VAL A 136 10.54 -3.37 -4.16
N GLU A 137 11.11 -2.18 -4.24
CA GLU A 137 11.99 -1.64 -3.22
C GLU A 137 11.50 -0.25 -2.81
N ILE A 138 11.53 0.02 -1.51
CA ILE A 138 11.12 1.30 -0.93
C ILE A 138 12.37 1.99 -0.42
N GLY A 139 12.53 3.26 -0.78
CA GLY A 139 13.75 4.00 -0.48
C GLY A 139 13.69 5.47 -0.86
N GLY A 140 14.85 6.10 -0.86
CA GLY A 140 14.99 7.51 -1.21
C GLY A 140 16.18 7.75 -2.11
N LEU A 141 16.00 8.68 -3.05
CA LEU A 141 17.09 9.19 -3.87
C LEU A 141 17.93 10.15 -3.03
N VAL A 142 19.21 9.84 -2.84
CA VAL A 142 20.18 10.72 -2.16
C VAL A 142 20.85 11.65 -3.16
N SER A 143 21.03 11.17 -4.39
CA SER A 143 21.53 11.91 -5.55
C SER A 143 20.70 11.51 -6.78
N ASN A 144 20.98 12.10 -7.95
CA ASN A 144 20.33 11.72 -9.22
C ASN A 144 20.47 10.22 -9.51
N ASP A 145 21.63 9.65 -9.16
CA ASP A 145 21.97 8.27 -9.50
C ASP A 145 22.07 7.34 -8.29
N ASP A 146 22.09 7.86 -7.06
CA ASP A 146 22.25 7.05 -5.84
C ASP A 146 20.90 6.86 -5.13
N PHE A 147 20.41 5.62 -5.12
CA PHE A 147 19.19 5.20 -4.45
C PHE A 147 19.51 4.36 -3.23
N VAL A 148 19.02 4.80 -2.07
CA VAL A 148 19.17 4.11 -0.81
C VAL A 148 17.88 3.37 -0.48
N VAL A 149 17.99 2.05 -0.31
CA VAL A 149 16.89 1.14 -0.03
C VAL A 149 16.70 1.00 1.47
N GLY A 150 15.50 1.31 1.95
CA GLY A 150 15.08 1.04 3.34
C GLY A 150 14.31 -0.27 3.49
N TRP A 151 13.65 -0.74 2.43
CA TRP A 151 12.97 -2.03 2.45
C TRP A 151 12.93 -2.68 1.06
N ARG A 152 12.98 -4.02 1.05
CA ARG A 152 12.80 -4.84 -0.16
C ARG A 152 11.61 -5.75 0.03
N GLY A 153 10.80 -5.85 -1.02
CA GLY A 153 9.72 -6.83 -1.08
C GLY A 153 10.22 -8.28 -1.06
N PRO A 154 9.30 -9.23 -0.87
CA PRO A 154 9.65 -10.64 -0.80
C PRO A 154 10.30 -11.15 -2.09
N LEU A 155 11.21 -12.12 -1.95
CA LEU A 155 11.95 -12.72 -3.07
C LEU A 155 11.06 -13.48 -4.06
N THR A 156 9.88 -13.93 -3.61
CA THR A 156 8.90 -14.64 -4.43
C THR A 156 8.23 -13.74 -5.48
N GLY A 157 8.58 -12.46 -5.53
CA GLY A 157 7.98 -11.49 -6.44
C GLY A 157 6.64 -10.98 -5.93
N VAL A 158 6.30 -9.78 -6.38
CA VAL A 158 5.12 -9.03 -5.93
C VAL A 158 4.20 -8.79 -7.11
N ASN A 159 2.89 -8.76 -6.87
CA ASN A 159 1.91 -8.39 -7.87
C ASN A 159 1.65 -6.88 -7.82
N PHE A 160 1.98 -6.16 -8.88
CA PHE A 160 1.64 -4.75 -9.04
C PHE A 160 0.41 -4.62 -9.95
N LEU A 161 -0.64 -3.99 -9.44
CA LEU A 161 -1.91 -3.76 -10.12
C LEU A 161 -2.12 -2.27 -10.34
N VAL A 162 -2.45 -1.90 -11.58
CA VAL A 162 -2.88 -0.54 -11.94
C VAL A 162 -4.34 -0.58 -12.36
N ASP A 163 -5.19 -0.06 -11.49
CA ASP A 163 -6.63 0.05 -11.72
C ASP A 163 -6.97 1.37 -12.41
N ARG A 164 -7.40 1.28 -13.67
CA ARG A 164 -7.74 2.43 -14.51
C ARG A 164 -9.12 2.98 -14.22
N PHE A 165 -9.98 2.20 -13.55
CA PHE A 165 -11.34 2.59 -13.22
C PHE A 165 -11.35 3.38 -11.91
N ASP A 166 -10.77 2.80 -10.84
CA ASP A 166 -10.71 3.45 -9.53
C ASP A 166 -9.58 4.48 -9.42
N GLY A 167 -8.66 4.52 -10.40
CA GLY A 167 -7.48 5.38 -10.36
C GLY A 167 -6.57 5.02 -9.19
N THR A 168 -6.49 3.73 -8.86
CA THR A 168 -5.71 3.20 -7.74
C THR A 168 -4.59 2.30 -8.26
N CYS A 169 -3.45 2.36 -7.58
CA CYS A 169 -2.35 1.41 -7.75
C CYS A 169 -2.28 0.55 -6.48
N LYS A 170 -2.11 -0.76 -6.65
CA LYS A 170 -2.06 -1.73 -5.56
C LYS A 170 -0.82 -2.60 -5.70
N ILE A 171 -0.13 -2.84 -4.61
CA ILE A 171 0.99 -3.77 -4.50
C ILE A 171 0.53 -4.89 -3.58
N LEU A 172 0.46 -6.11 -4.10
CA LEU A 172 -0.05 -7.29 -3.41
C LEU A 172 1.06 -8.34 -3.28
N PHE A 173 1.27 -8.83 -2.07
CA PHE A 173 2.20 -9.95 -1.82
C PHE A 173 1.78 -10.72 -0.59
N THR A 174 2.36 -11.90 -0.42
CA THR A 174 2.12 -12.77 0.72
C THR A 174 3.40 -12.87 1.53
N ASN A 175 3.29 -12.75 2.84
CA ASN A 175 4.41 -12.94 3.76
C ASN A 175 3.91 -13.62 5.05
N ASN A 176 4.77 -14.33 5.77
CA ASN A 176 4.37 -14.74 7.12
C ASN A 176 4.52 -13.54 8.06
N THR A 177 3.75 -13.54 9.13
CA THR A 177 3.74 -12.42 10.08
C THR A 177 3.53 -12.96 11.48
N VAL A 178 4.30 -12.42 12.40
CA VAL A 178 4.21 -12.77 13.82
C VAL A 178 3.10 -11.94 14.45
N PHE A 179 2.18 -12.61 15.13
CA PHE A 179 1.14 -11.99 15.95
C PHE A 179 1.50 -12.17 17.42
N SER A 180 1.52 -11.07 18.16
CA SER A 180 1.70 -11.09 19.62
C SER A 180 0.34 -10.98 20.31
N PHE A 181 0.13 -11.83 21.31
CA PHE A 181 -1.08 -11.79 22.15
C PHE A 181 -0.86 -10.81 23.30
N GLN A 182 -1.80 -9.87 23.50
CA GLN A 182 -1.63 -8.84 24.54
C GLN A 182 -1.59 -9.41 25.97
N SER A 183 -2.21 -10.57 26.22
CA SER A 183 -2.36 -11.15 27.55
C SER A 183 -1.41 -12.30 27.87
N GLU A 184 -0.73 -12.85 26.87
CA GLU A 184 0.15 -14.02 27.03
C GLU A 184 1.43 -13.77 26.23
N ALA A 185 2.59 -14.18 26.73
CA ALA A 185 3.85 -14.15 25.97
C ALA A 185 3.88 -15.20 24.84
N ARG A 186 2.73 -15.51 24.27
CA ARG A 186 2.55 -16.39 23.11
C ARG A 186 2.70 -15.56 21.84
N GLN A 187 3.26 -16.21 20.83
CA GLN A 187 3.44 -15.66 19.51
C GLN A 187 2.93 -16.69 18.51
N ALA A 188 2.17 -16.25 17.51
CA ALA A 188 1.70 -17.11 16.43
C ALA A 188 2.25 -16.58 15.10
N VAL A 189 2.71 -17.47 14.24
CA VAL A 189 3.14 -17.12 12.88
C VAL A 189 2.00 -17.46 11.94
N ILE A 190 1.45 -16.46 11.27
CA ILE A 190 0.30 -16.61 10.36
C ILE A 190 0.74 -16.11 8.99
N LYS A 191 0.38 -16.84 7.93
CA LYS A 191 0.59 -16.37 6.57
C LYS A 191 -0.45 -15.30 6.23
N CYS A 192 0.02 -14.13 5.82
CA CYS A 192 -0.82 -12.99 5.53
C CYS A 192 -0.62 -12.48 4.10
N ASN A 193 -1.72 -12.07 3.48
CA ASN A 193 -1.73 -11.29 2.26
C ASN A 193 -1.69 -9.82 2.63
N PHE A 194 -0.75 -9.08 2.07
CA PHE A 194 -0.59 -7.65 2.25
C PHE A 194 -1.03 -6.91 1.00
N LYS A 195 -1.64 -5.74 1.22
CA LYS A 195 -2.05 -4.80 0.17
C LYS A 195 -1.60 -3.41 0.53
N ILE A 196 -0.69 -2.86 -0.28
CA ILE A 196 -0.30 -1.45 -0.22
C ILE A 196 -1.04 -0.74 -1.37
N GLN A 197 -1.90 0.22 -1.03
CA GLN A 197 -2.76 0.92 -1.98
C GLN A 197 -2.49 2.43 -1.94
N PHE A 198 -2.36 3.04 -3.12
CA PHE A 198 -2.23 4.49 -3.27
C PHE A 198 -2.96 4.96 -4.53
N LEU A 199 -3.31 6.24 -4.58
CA LEU A 199 -4.05 6.82 -5.69
C LEU A 199 -3.09 7.36 -6.75
N THR A 200 -3.51 7.29 -8.02
CA THR A 200 -2.72 7.83 -9.13
C THR A 200 -2.47 9.34 -8.96
N ARG A 201 -3.40 10.07 -8.34
CA ARG A 201 -3.27 11.51 -8.05
C ARG A 201 -2.24 11.84 -6.96
N GLU A 202 -1.83 10.86 -6.17
CA GLU A 202 -0.82 11.01 -5.13
C GLU A 202 0.59 10.80 -5.67
N ILE A 203 0.72 10.41 -6.94
CA ILE A 203 2.02 10.24 -7.60
C ILE A 203 2.50 11.62 -8.06
N ASN A 204 3.59 12.11 -7.47
CA ASN A 204 4.23 13.36 -7.85
C ASN A 204 4.99 13.25 -9.17
N GLU A 205 5.72 12.15 -9.36
CA GLU A 205 6.60 11.94 -10.51
C GLU A 205 6.83 10.45 -10.76
N ILE A 206 6.97 10.08 -12.04
CA ILE A 206 7.42 8.76 -12.48
C ILE A 206 8.71 8.94 -13.28
N LYS A 207 9.81 8.37 -12.81
CA LYS A 207 11.07 8.32 -13.57
C LYS A 207 11.30 6.91 -14.11
N GLU A 208 11.64 6.82 -15.39
CA GLU A 208 12.04 5.55 -15.99
C GLU A 208 13.56 5.40 -15.87
N CYS A 209 14.02 4.23 -15.44
CA CYS A 209 15.45 3.91 -15.41
C CYS A 209 15.70 2.78 -16.41
N LYS A 210 16.70 2.96 -17.28
CA LYS A 210 17.13 1.88 -18.16
C LYS A 210 17.93 0.86 -17.37
N ASP A 211 17.49 -0.39 -17.41
CA ASP A 211 18.25 -1.54 -16.94
C ASP A 211 18.20 -2.62 -18.03
N PHE A 212 19.27 -3.39 -18.19
CA PHE A 212 19.39 -4.37 -19.29
C PHE A 212 18.47 -5.57 -19.09
N ALA A 213 18.15 -5.90 -17.83
CA ALA A 213 17.37 -7.07 -17.48
C ALA A 213 15.90 -6.76 -17.14
N SER A 214 15.57 -5.50 -16.84
CA SER A 214 14.24 -5.12 -16.35
C SER A 214 13.82 -3.72 -16.74
N LEU A 215 12.50 -3.50 -16.85
CA LEU A 215 11.91 -2.17 -16.95
C LEU A 215 11.77 -1.62 -15.53
N VAL A 216 12.62 -0.67 -15.18
CA VAL A 216 12.64 -0.08 -13.83
C VAL A 216 11.91 1.24 -13.84
N ILE A 217 10.95 1.41 -12.93
CA ILE A 217 10.30 2.68 -12.66
C ILE A 217 10.55 3.13 -11.23
N LEU A 218 10.75 4.42 -11.05
CA LEU A 218 10.75 5.09 -9.76
C LEU A 218 9.47 5.91 -9.65
N LEU A 219 8.58 5.49 -8.75
CA LEU A 219 7.36 6.23 -8.41
C LEU A 219 7.63 7.06 -7.17
N GLN A 220 7.39 8.36 -7.25
CA GLN A 220 7.44 9.21 -6.07
C GLN A 220 6.03 9.55 -5.59
N LEU A 221 5.72 9.18 -4.35
CA LEU A 221 4.44 9.45 -3.72
C LEU A 221 4.47 10.76 -2.91
N ALA A 222 3.35 11.48 -2.90
CA ALA A 222 3.13 12.69 -2.12
C ALA A 222 2.65 12.41 -0.69
N SER A 223 1.97 11.29 -0.49
CA SER A 223 1.40 10.82 0.77
C SER A 223 1.85 9.38 1.06
N SER A 224 1.76 8.98 2.33
CA SER A 224 1.98 7.58 2.71
C SER A 224 0.85 6.69 2.15
N PRO A 225 1.18 5.52 1.57
CA PRO A 225 0.15 4.64 1.03
C PRO A 225 -0.67 3.99 2.16
N LEU A 226 -1.84 3.49 1.78
CA LEU A 226 -2.71 2.74 2.65
C LEU A 226 -2.25 1.27 2.71
N VAL A 227 -1.76 0.83 3.86
CA VAL A 227 -1.42 -0.58 4.11
C VAL A 227 -2.61 -1.37 4.70
N PHE A 228 -2.83 -2.56 4.19
CA PHE A 228 -3.82 -3.51 4.66
C PHE A 228 -3.23 -4.92 4.71
N TYR A 229 -3.81 -5.78 5.55
CA TYR A 229 -3.53 -7.20 5.57
C TYR A 229 -4.82 -8.03 5.68
N ARG A 230 -4.74 -9.30 5.28
CA ARG A 230 -5.71 -10.36 5.56
C ARG A 230 -4.98 -11.70 5.70
N THR A 231 -5.62 -12.70 6.27
CA THR A 231 -5.07 -14.07 6.31
C THR A 231 -4.94 -14.64 4.89
N ALA A 232 -3.94 -15.48 4.66
CA ALA A 232 -3.63 -16.03 3.33
C ALA A 232 -3.79 -17.56 3.22
N ASP A 233 -3.88 -18.26 4.34
CA ASP A 233 -4.05 -19.72 4.39
C ASP A 233 -5.51 -20.15 4.16
N ASP A 234 -6.22 -19.40 3.30
CA ASP A 234 -7.57 -19.73 2.86
C ASP A 234 -7.49 -20.73 1.70
N ASP A 235 -8.44 -21.67 1.64
CA ASP A 235 -8.55 -22.61 0.52
C ASP A 235 -9.32 -21.92 -0.62
N VAL A 236 -8.68 -21.69 -1.77
CA VAL A 236 -9.24 -20.91 -2.88
C VAL A 236 -9.26 -21.74 -4.15
N GLU A 237 -10.47 -21.95 -4.68
CA GLU A 237 -10.71 -22.54 -6.00
C GLU A 237 -11.20 -21.44 -6.95
N GLU A 238 -10.49 -21.24 -8.05
CA GLU A 238 -10.83 -20.28 -9.10
C GLU A 238 -11.01 -21.02 -10.43
N SER A 239 -12.20 -20.92 -11.02
CA SER A 239 -12.54 -21.61 -12.28
C SER A 239 -12.22 -20.76 -13.51
N VAL A 240 -11.89 -19.48 -13.32
CA VAL A 240 -11.66 -18.51 -14.41
C VAL A 240 -10.22 -18.01 -14.49
N ALA A 241 -9.77 -17.79 -15.73
CA ALA A 241 -8.42 -17.29 -16.02
C ALA A 241 -8.28 -15.76 -16.00
N PHE A 242 -9.37 -15.02 -15.78
CA PHE A 242 -9.36 -13.56 -15.71
C PHE A 242 -9.44 -13.07 -14.26
N ASP A 243 -8.80 -11.94 -13.96
CA ASP A 243 -8.80 -11.37 -12.61
C ASP A 243 -10.22 -10.94 -12.21
N LEU A 244 -10.78 -11.62 -11.20
CA LEU A 244 -12.06 -11.27 -10.58
C LEU A 244 -11.92 -10.07 -9.64
N LEU A 245 -13.08 -9.51 -9.27
CA LEU A 245 -13.14 -8.56 -8.16
C LEU A 245 -12.68 -9.25 -6.87
N ASP A 246 -12.15 -8.44 -5.96
CA ASP A 246 -11.86 -8.91 -4.61
C ASP A 246 -13.17 -9.34 -3.94
N ASP A 247 -13.07 -10.35 -3.08
CA ASP A 247 -14.22 -10.91 -2.36
C ASP A 247 -14.60 -10.04 -1.15
N ASP A 248 -15.76 -10.35 -0.56
CA ASP A 248 -16.26 -9.76 0.69
C ASP A 248 -15.38 -10.02 1.92
N ASP A 249 -14.28 -10.77 1.78
CA ASP A 249 -13.33 -10.94 2.87
C ASP A 249 -12.61 -9.62 3.18
N GLN A 250 -12.84 -9.11 4.38
CA GLN A 250 -12.48 -7.76 4.75
C GLN A 250 -10.96 -7.61 4.90
N TRP A 251 -10.44 -6.57 4.26
CA TRP A 251 -9.07 -6.11 4.47
C TRP A 251 -8.98 -5.30 5.76
N ILE A 252 -8.07 -5.70 6.64
CA ILE A 252 -7.82 -5.02 7.91
C ILE A 252 -6.73 -3.97 7.68
N ARG A 253 -7.00 -2.71 8.04
CA ARG A 253 -5.99 -1.64 8.02
C ARG A 253 -4.87 -1.97 9.00
N THR A 254 -3.62 -1.71 8.62
CA THR A 254 -2.45 -1.90 9.50
C THR A 254 -1.42 -0.79 9.32
N THR A 255 -0.44 -0.79 10.22
CA THR A 255 0.67 0.16 10.29
C THR A 255 1.74 -0.19 9.26
N ASP A 256 2.88 0.50 9.34
CA ASP A 256 4.06 0.12 8.58
C ASP A 256 4.44 -1.34 8.88
N ILE A 257 4.54 -2.13 7.82
CA ILE A 257 4.88 -3.56 7.82
C ILE A 257 6.38 -3.80 7.79
N THR A 258 7.16 -2.75 7.62
CA THR A 258 8.62 -2.83 7.48
C THR A 258 9.28 -2.66 8.85
N CYS A 259 10.29 -3.46 9.15
CA CYS A 259 10.97 -3.43 10.45
C CYS A 259 11.49 -2.03 10.81
N SER A 260 12.01 -1.30 9.80
CA SER A 260 12.63 0.03 9.95
C SER A 260 11.68 1.23 9.77
N GLY A 261 10.39 1.01 9.53
CA GLY A 261 9.43 2.11 9.26
C GLY A 261 9.65 2.79 7.90
N ALA A 262 10.09 2.02 6.90
CA ALA A 262 10.44 2.50 5.57
C ALA A 262 9.25 3.07 4.78
N ILE A 263 8.03 2.55 4.93
CA ILE A 263 6.85 3.06 4.19
C ILE A 263 6.54 4.49 4.62
N ASP A 264 6.65 4.77 5.92
CA ASP A 264 6.41 6.10 6.45
C ASP A 264 7.55 7.08 6.11
N ARG A 265 8.81 6.63 6.22
CA ARG A 265 10.01 7.46 6.00
C ARG A 265 10.26 7.77 4.52
N PHE A 266 10.10 6.80 3.63
CA PHE A 266 10.56 6.88 2.23
C PHE A 266 9.43 7.01 1.21
N ASN A 267 9.52 8.01 0.33
CA ASN A 267 8.45 8.34 -0.62
C ASN A 267 8.69 7.76 -2.01
N THR A 268 9.84 7.12 -2.25
CA THR A 268 10.23 6.65 -3.57
C THR A 268 10.16 5.13 -3.62
N TYR A 269 9.38 4.63 -4.58
CA TYR A 269 9.14 3.22 -4.81
C TYR A 269 9.81 2.83 -6.12
N ARG A 270 10.81 1.95 -6.03
CA ARG A 270 11.46 1.36 -7.20
C ARG A 270 10.76 0.05 -7.53
N ILE A 271 10.20 -0.02 -8.73
CA ILE A 271 9.46 -1.19 -9.22
C ILE A 271 10.17 -1.71 -10.46
N SER A 272 10.69 -2.93 -10.38
CA SER A 272 11.39 -3.61 -11.48
C SER A 272 10.47 -4.65 -12.12
N ILE A 273 10.06 -4.38 -13.36
CA ILE A 273 9.11 -5.19 -14.12
C ILE A 273 9.89 -5.99 -15.19
N ARG A 274 9.49 -7.25 -15.42
CA ARG A 274 10.11 -8.06 -16.48
C ARG A 274 9.85 -7.47 -17.88
N PRO A 275 10.83 -7.47 -18.81
CA PRO A 275 10.68 -6.87 -20.14
C PRO A 275 9.52 -7.44 -20.97
N ARG A 276 9.15 -8.72 -20.74
CA ARG A 276 7.98 -9.37 -21.38
C ARG A 276 6.68 -8.60 -21.18
N ASN A 277 6.55 -7.85 -20.08
CA ASN A 277 5.35 -7.06 -19.77
C ASN A 277 5.39 -5.65 -20.40
N GLY A 278 6.36 -5.35 -21.27
CA GLY A 278 6.55 -4.06 -21.92
C GLY A 278 5.30 -3.48 -22.60
N PRO A 279 4.51 -4.26 -23.36
CA PRO A 279 3.27 -3.74 -23.98
C PRO A 279 2.23 -3.28 -22.94
N ASN A 280 2.04 -4.05 -21.86
CA ASN A 280 1.15 -3.67 -20.76
C ASN A 280 1.69 -2.47 -19.99
N PHE A 281 3.01 -2.37 -19.84
CA PHE A 281 3.65 -1.20 -19.25
C PHE A 281 3.43 0.06 -20.11
N GLY A 282 3.50 -0.05 -21.44
CA GLY A 282 3.15 1.04 -22.36
C GLY A 282 1.70 1.53 -22.19
N LYS A 283 0.76 0.61 -21.99
CA LYS A 283 -0.64 0.95 -21.67
C LYS A 283 -0.76 1.68 -20.32
N ALA A 284 -0.07 1.20 -19.29
CA ALA A 284 -0.04 1.85 -17.97
C ALA A 284 0.55 3.27 -18.06
N LYS A 285 1.65 3.45 -18.80
CA LYS A 285 2.28 4.75 -19.05
C LYS A 285 1.32 5.73 -19.73
N LYS A 286 0.55 5.26 -20.73
CA LYS A 286 -0.47 6.08 -21.38
C LYS A 286 -1.53 6.53 -20.36
N PHE A 287 -2.00 5.62 -19.51
CA PHE A 287 -2.96 5.94 -18.45
C PHE A 287 -2.41 6.95 -17.43
N PHE A 288 -1.14 6.83 -17.02
CA PHE A 288 -0.52 7.82 -16.11
C PHE A 288 -0.42 9.21 -16.75
N ARG A 289 -0.09 9.29 -18.04
CA ARG A 289 -0.07 10.54 -18.81
C ARG A 289 -1.47 11.15 -18.93
N GLU A 290 -2.48 10.34 -19.23
CA GLU A 290 -3.90 10.77 -19.26
C GLU A 290 -4.35 11.29 -17.88
N SER A 291 -3.84 10.69 -16.81
CA SER A 291 -4.09 11.09 -15.42
C SER A 291 -3.26 12.29 -14.96
N ARG A 292 -2.55 12.97 -15.88
CA ARG A 292 -1.68 14.16 -15.63
C ARG A 292 -0.51 13.91 -14.67
N VAL A 293 -0.07 12.67 -14.51
CA VAL A 293 1.14 12.34 -13.77
C VAL A 293 2.35 12.63 -14.65
N PRO A 294 3.33 13.44 -14.20
CA PRO A 294 4.51 13.73 -15.00
C PRO A 294 5.40 12.48 -15.07
N VAL A 295 5.50 11.93 -16.28
CA VAL A 295 6.42 10.82 -16.59
C VAL A 295 7.67 11.42 -17.20
N VAL A 296 8.76 11.41 -16.44
CA VAL A 296 10.06 11.94 -16.85
C VAL A 296 10.85 10.83 -17.54
N GLU A 297 11.30 11.16 -18.75
CA GLU A 297 12.11 10.28 -19.60
C GLU A 297 13.51 10.03 -19.01
N PRO A 298 14.16 8.93 -19.39
CA PRO A 298 15.07 8.24 -18.49
C PRO A 298 16.33 9.03 -18.15
N CYS A 299 16.82 8.85 -16.92
CA CYS A 299 18.23 9.08 -16.64
C CYS A 299 19.04 8.17 -17.56
N ASN A 300 19.94 8.76 -18.37
CA ASN A 300 20.87 8.02 -19.21
C ASN A 300 21.88 7.19 -18.40
N GLN A 301 21.89 7.36 -17.08
CA GLN A 301 22.85 6.80 -16.14
C GLN A 301 22.19 5.71 -15.30
N ARG A 302 22.93 4.62 -15.07
CA ARG A 302 22.48 3.48 -14.27
C ARG A 302 22.38 3.89 -12.81
N LEU A 303 21.20 3.68 -12.22
CA LEU A 303 20.95 3.91 -10.80
C LEU A 303 21.83 2.96 -9.95
N ARG A 304 22.63 3.53 -9.06
CA ARG A 304 23.38 2.83 -8.02
C ARG A 304 22.45 2.58 -6.85
N VAL A 305 22.19 1.31 -6.58
CA VAL A 305 21.29 0.87 -5.50
C VAL A 305 22.14 0.42 -4.33
N ARG A 306 21.94 1.03 -3.16
CA ARG A 306 22.64 0.69 -1.90
C ARG A 306 21.63 0.49 -0.79
N ASN A 307 21.96 -0.36 0.17
CA ASN A 307 21.15 -0.50 1.38
C ASN A 307 21.41 0.70 2.31
N GLU A 308 20.40 1.07 3.10
CA GLU A 308 20.60 2.05 4.18
C GLU A 308 21.62 1.54 5.22
N PRO A 309 22.30 2.45 5.93
CA PRO A 309 22.98 2.09 7.18
C PRO A 309 21.98 1.42 8.11
N ASP A 310 22.36 0.34 8.78
CA ASP A 310 21.49 -0.44 9.67
C ASP A 310 20.24 -1.04 8.97
N PHE A 311 20.38 -1.41 7.70
CA PHE A 311 19.32 -2.06 6.93
C PHE A 311 18.69 -3.25 7.67
N GLY A 312 17.38 -3.18 7.88
CA GLY A 312 16.61 -4.23 8.57
C GLY A 312 16.59 -4.08 10.10
N VAL A 313 17.36 -3.16 10.68
CA VAL A 313 17.32 -2.91 12.13
C VAL A 313 16.04 -2.14 12.48
N PRO A 314 15.29 -2.59 13.50
CA PRO A 314 14.08 -1.89 13.92
C PRO A 314 14.42 -0.52 14.50
N MET A 315 13.64 0.49 14.11
CA MET A 315 13.79 1.83 14.64
C MET A 315 13.26 1.90 16.08
N PRO A 316 13.95 2.63 16.98
CA PRO A 316 13.51 2.77 18.38
C PRO A 316 12.22 3.59 18.50
N GLU A 317 11.97 4.53 17.59
CA GLU A 317 10.78 5.38 17.59
C GLU A 317 9.89 5.10 16.37
N PRO A 318 8.55 5.08 16.56
CA PRO A 318 7.60 4.86 15.47
C PRO A 318 7.51 6.05 14.49
N PHE A 319 8.00 7.21 14.89
CA PHE A 319 8.01 8.42 14.09
C PHE A 319 9.43 8.99 14.04
N PHE A 320 10.00 9.09 12.84
CA PHE A 320 11.35 9.60 12.68
C PHE A 320 11.37 11.13 12.78
N CYS A 321 11.87 11.66 13.90
CA CYS A 321 11.98 13.09 14.15
C CYS A 321 13.39 13.45 14.63
N ILE A 322 13.94 14.55 14.12
CA ILE A 322 15.21 15.09 14.61
C ILE A 322 14.88 15.93 15.86
N GLN A 323 15.14 15.37 17.04
CA GLN A 323 14.70 15.94 18.31
C GLN A 323 15.61 17.02 18.88
N ASN A 324 16.94 16.83 18.83
CA ASN A 324 17.87 17.79 19.41
C ASN A 324 19.18 17.86 18.64
N HIS A 325 19.54 19.07 18.18
CA HIS A 325 20.84 19.37 17.62
C HIS A 325 21.36 20.68 18.24
N GLY A 326 22.54 20.62 18.85
CA GLY A 326 23.13 21.78 19.53
C GLY A 326 23.27 22.99 18.60
N GLY A 327 22.86 24.16 19.10
CA GLY A 327 22.98 25.45 18.41
C GLY A 327 21.82 25.87 17.51
N ILE A 328 20.82 25.01 17.32
CA ILE A 328 19.68 25.27 16.41
C ILE A 328 18.42 25.58 17.21
N SER A 329 17.71 26.66 16.84
CA SER A 329 16.44 27.00 17.48
C SER A 329 15.34 26.01 17.11
N PHE A 330 14.35 25.85 18.00
CA PHE A 330 13.18 25.00 17.75
C PHE A 330 12.45 25.36 16.45
N LYS A 331 12.35 26.66 16.11
CA LYS A 331 11.67 27.12 14.89
C LYS A 331 12.34 26.58 13.62
N VAL A 332 13.67 26.60 13.59
CA VAL A 332 14.43 26.05 12.45
C VAL A 332 14.29 24.54 12.43
N LEU A 333 14.41 23.87 13.59
CA LEU A 333 14.31 22.42 13.70
C LEU A 333 12.92 21.89 13.29
N PHE A 334 11.86 22.61 13.67
CA PHE A 334 10.49 22.32 13.25
C PHE A 334 10.34 22.34 11.72
N LEU A 335 10.90 23.37 11.06
CA LEU A 335 10.87 23.45 9.59
C LEU A 335 11.76 22.40 8.92
N VAL A 336 12.86 21.99 9.53
CA VAL A 336 13.69 20.87 9.05
C VAL A 336 12.86 19.58 9.05
N ASN A 337 12.20 19.26 10.17
CA ASN A 337 11.30 18.11 10.26
C ASN A 337 10.12 18.24 9.28
N ALA A 338 9.56 19.45 9.07
CA ALA A 338 8.51 19.68 8.08
C ALA A 338 8.93 19.30 6.66
N VAL A 339 10.13 19.72 6.23
CA VAL A 339 10.68 19.43 4.90
C VAL A 339 11.03 17.93 4.76
N LEU A 340 11.50 17.31 5.83
CA LEU A 340 11.76 15.87 5.93
C LEU A 340 10.48 15.05 5.73
N HIS A 341 9.44 15.33 6.52
CA HIS A 341 8.15 14.62 6.45
C HIS A 341 7.37 14.92 5.17
N LYS A 342 7.60 16.07 4.51
CA LYS A 342 7.10 16.30 3.16
C LYS A 342 7.83 15.47 2.10
N GLY A 343 8.98 14.86 2.45
CA GLY A 343 9.78 14.03 1.56
C GLY A 343 10.55 14.83 0.51
N ILE A 344 10.84 16.11 0.80
CA ILE A 344 11.63 16.97 -0.09
C ILE A 344 13.13 16.72 0.13
N ILE A 345 13.54 16.62 1.38
CA ILE A 345 14.91 16.27 1.79
C ILE A 345 14.85 14.91 2.47
N ASN A 346 15.75 14.01 2.07
CA ASN A 346 15.89 12.69 2.69
C ASN A 346 16.76 12.79 3.97
N GLN A 347 16.51 11.97 4.97
CA GLN A 347 17.32 11.89 6.19
C GLN A 347 18.82 11.70 5.88
N HIS A 348 19.16 10.95 4.84
CA HIS A 348 20.55 10.67 4.46
C HIS A 348 21.27 11.87 3.85
N GLN A 349 20.52 12.92 3.47
CA GLN A 349 21.08 14.18 2.99
C GLN A 349 21.27 15.21 4.13
N MET A 350 20.73 14.96 5.32
CA MET A 350 20.87 15.83 6.49
C MET A 350 22.14 15.48 7.26
N THR A 351 23.29 15.71 6.63
CA THR A 351 24.60 15.47 7.23
C THR A 351 25.00 16.58 8.22
N ASN A 352 26.09 16.39 8.96
CA ASN A 352 26.64 17.45 9.82
C ASN A 352 26.95 18.74 9.05
N ASP A 353 27.28 18.64 7.75
CA ASP A 353 27.50 19.81 6.88
C ASP A 353 26.22 20.63 6.70
N PHE A 354 25.06 19.97 6.60
CA PHE A 354 23.76 20.62 6.54
C PHE A 354 23.47 21.41 7.83
N PHE A 355 23.71 20.82 8.99
CA PHE A 355 23.47 21.49 10.27
C PHE A 355 24.49 22.59 10.58
N THR A 356 25.75 22.43 10.17
CA THR A 356 26.74 23.50 10.28
C THR A 356 26.41 24.69 9.38
N LEU A 357 25.83 24.48 8.19
CA LEU A 357 25.30 25.59 7.37
C LEU A 357 24.15 26.33 8.06
N LEU A 358 23.25 25.62 8.73
CA LEU A 358 22.18 26.25 9.51
C LEU A 358 22.74 27.07 10.67
N ASN A 359 23.80 26.60 11.34
CA ASN A 359 24.43 27.34 12.43
C ASN A 359 25.23 28.58 11.98
N LYS A 360 25.67 28.64 10.71
CA LYS A 360 26.44 29.80 10.19
C LYS A 360 25.60 31.03 9.90
N HIS A 361 24.32 30.86 9.56
CA HIS A 361 23.44 31.94 9.12
C HIS A 361 22.43 32.36 10.20
N PRO A 362 21.95 33.62 10.19
CA PRO A 362 20.97 34.08 11.15
C PRO A 362 19.61 33.39 10.96
N GLU A 363 18.89 33.21 12.07
CA GLU A 363 17.62 32.45 12.14
C GLU A 363 16.60 32.88 11.08
N GLY A 364 16.41 34.18 10.85
CA GLY A 364 15.43 34.69 9.88
C GLY A 364 15.70 34.24 8.43
N ILE A 365 16.98 34.10 8.05
CA ILE A 365 17.36 33.62 6.71
C ILE A 365 17.11 32.12 6.61
N ASN A 366 17.41 31.36 7.67
CA ASN A 366 17.16 29.92 7.70
C ASN A 366 15.67 29.59 7.62
N VAL A 367 14.84 30.32 8.36
CA VAL A 367 13.38 30.18 8.32
C VAL A 367 12.85 30.47 6.92
N ALA A 368 13.27 31.57 6.30
CA ALA A 368 12.84 31.92 4.94
C ALA A 368 13.32 30.90 3.89
N ALA A 369 14.57 30.42 4.02
CA ALA A 369 15.13 29.40 3.14
C ALA A 369 14.35 28.09 3.23
N LEU A 370 14.07 27.62 4.44
CA LEU A 370 13.33 26.38 4.67
C LEU A 370 11.86 26.50 4.26
N LYS A 371 11.19 27.65 4.48
CA LYS A 371 9.85 27.92 3.93
C LYS A 371 9.84 27.86 2.40
N HIS A 372 10.86 28.46 1.76
CA HIS A 372 11.00 28.39 0.31
C HIS A 372 11.24 26.95 -0.17
N ILE A 373 12.08 26.18 0.51
CA ILE A 373 12.28 24.75 0.20
C ILE A 373 10.99 23.96 0.40
N PHE A 374 10.26 24.21 1.50
CA PHE A 374 8.98 23.58 1.79
C PHE A 374 7.95 23.84 0.69
N SER A 375 8.01 24.97 -0.03
CA SER A 375 7.11 25.24 -1.16
C SER A 375 7.30 24.29 -2.35
N PHE A 376 8.44 23.59 -2.44
CA PHE A 376 8.70 22.66 -3.54
C PHE A 376 7.77 21.44 -3.50
N LYS A 377 7.40 20.98 -4.69
CA LYS A 377 6.65 19.73 -4.89
C LYS A 377 7.54 18.53 -5.14
N ARG A 378 8.81 18.75 -5.48
CA ARG A 378 9.77 17.74 -5.93
C ARG A 378 10.92 17.60 -4.93
N PRO A 379 11.53 16.42 -4.83
CA PRO A 379 12.62 16.17 -3.93
C PRO A 379 13.87 16.90 -4.44
N VAL A 380 14.70 17.30 -3.50
CA VAL A 380 15.96 17.99 -3.78
C VAL A 380 17.08 16.96 -3.82
N ASN A 381 17.82 16.92 -4.93
CA ASN A 381 18.88 15.93 -5.13
C ASN A 381 20.14 16.21 -4.28
N ASP A 382 20.36 17.46 -3.85
CA ASP A 382 21.49 17.85 -3.00
C ASP A 382 21.02 18.94 -2.02
N ALA A 383 20.67 18.52 -0.81
CA ALA A 383 20.10 19.40 0.21
C ALA A 383 21.07 20.51 0.65
N VAL A 384 22.36 20.18 0.78
CA VAL A 384 23.41 21.08 1.25
C VAL A 384 23.63 22.21 0.24
N LYS A 385 23.90 21.86 -1.02
CA LYS A 385 24.11 22.88 -2.08
C LYS A 385 22.86 23.72 -2.33
N LYS A 386 21.67 23.11 -2.23
CA LYS A 386 20.42 23.83 -2.44
C LYS A 386 20.15 24.82 -1.31
N LEU A 387 20.40 24.42 -0.07
CA LEU A 387 20.27 25.29 1.09
C LEU A 387 21.26 26.46 0.98
N GLU A 388 22.53 26.19 0.71
CA GLU A 388 23.58 27.21 0.55
C GLU A 388 23.23 28.22 -0.57
N HIS A 389 22.75 27.73 -1.71
CA HIS A 389 22.34 28.58 -2.83
C HIS A 389 21.17 29.51 -2.45
N ILE A 390 20.16 28.98 -1.75
CA ILE A 390 18.99 29.76 -1.32
C ILE A 390 19.39 30.76 -0.23
N GLN A 391 20.22 30.36 0.73
CA GLN A 391 20.74 31.25 1.78
C GLN A 391 21.55 32.40 1.17
N THR A 392 22.43 32.12 0.22
CA THR A 392 23.22 33.13 -0.50
C THR A 392 22.32 34.07 -1.31
N TRP A 393 21.29 33.53 -1.97
CA TRP A 393 20.32 34.33 -2.72
C TRP A 393 19.49 35.26 -1.81
N LEU A 394 19.05 34.76 -0.65
CA LEU A 394 18.31 35.54 0.35
C LEU A 394 19.20 36.61 1.00
N TRP A 395 20.47 36.30 1.26
CA TRP A 395 21.46 37.26 1.75
C TRP A 395 21.59 38.44 0.79
N ASN A 396 21.67 38.17 -0.51
CA ASN A 396 21.76 39.20 -1.55
C ASN A 396 20.45 39.99 -1.75
N LYS A 397 19.31 39.52 -1.21
CA LYS A 397 17.98 40.15 -1.33
C LYS A 397 17.32 40.44 0.02
N LEU A 398 18.13 40.89 0.99
CA LEU A 398 17.74 41.20 2.37
C LEU A 398 16.45 42.05 2.50
N ASN A 399 16.13 42.90 1.52
CA ASN A 399 14.92 43.73 1.50
C ASN A 399 13.60 42.93 1.38
N LEU A 400 13.62 41.66 0.98
CA LEU A 400 12.43 40.80 0.85
C LEU A 400 12.03 40.10 2.16
N LEU A 401 12.93 40.02 3.14
CA LEU A 401 12.69 39.31 4.42
C LEU A 401 11.71 40.03 5.35
N LYS A 402 11.50 41.34 5.17
CA LYS A 402 10.57 42.14 5.98
C LYS A 402 9.09 41.78 5.79
N ARG A 403 8.75 40.86 4.89
CA ARG A 403 7.37 40.58 4.47
C ARG A 403 6.80 39.26 4.98
N THR A 404 7.48 38.55 5.87
CA THR A 404 7.10 37.19 6.29
C THR A 404 6.78 37.10 7.79
N GLU A 405 6.07 38.10 8.33
CA GLU A 405 5.55 38.06 9.70
C GLU A 405 4.32 37.15 9.86
N GLU A 406 3.78 36.58 8.78
CA GLU A 406 2.69 35.62 8.88
C GLU A 406 3.23 34.21 9.23
N SER A 407 2.92 33.82 10.46
CA SER A 407 3.20 32.54 11.10
C SER A 407 2.27 31.46 10.56
N ASP A 408 2.71 30.72 9.54
CA ASP A 408 2.21 29.37 9.33
C ASP A 408 2.87 28.45 10.38
N ASP A 409 2.37 28.51 11.62
CA ASP A 409 2.78 27.61 12.71
C ASP A 409 2.17 26.20 12.55
N VAL A 410 1.45 25.97 11.44
CA VAL A 410 0.80 24.71 11.12
C VAL A 410 1.45 24.14 9.86
N VAL A 411 2.02 22.94 10.00
CA VAL A 411 2.56 22.17 8.88
C VAL A 411 1.72 20.90 8.71
N GLU A 412 1.27 20.68 7.47
CA GLU A 412 0.59 19.44 7.13
C GLU A 412 1.61 18.28 7.03
N VAL A 413 1.47 17.29 7.92
CA VAL A 413 2.22 16.03 7.86
C VAL A 413 1.42 15.03 7.04
N ARG A 414 1.86 14.75 5.81
CA ARG A 414 1.18 13.84 4.87
C ARG A 414 1.66 12.39 4.92
N ARG A 415 2.66 12.11 5.75
CA ARG A 415 3.38 10.84 5.79
C ARG A 415 3.38 10.39 7.24
N LEU A 416 2.28 9.74 7.58
CA LEU A 416 2.03 9.18 8.89
C LEU A 416 1.07 8.00 8.73
N VAL A 417 1.60 6.78 8.82
CA VAL A 417 0.80 5.55 8.77
C VAL A 417 0.29 5.19 10.16
N ILE A 418 -0.74 5.89 10.62
CA ILE A 418 -1.47 5.49 11.83
C ILE A 418 -2.67 4.64 11.42
N THR A 419 -2.80 3.49 12.09
CA THR A 419 -4.03 2.71 12.02
C THR A 419 -4.93 3.18 13.16
N PRO A 420 -6.12 3.72 12.91
CA PRO A 420 -7.09 3.90 13.96
C PRO A 420 -7.51 2.49 14.43
N THR A 421 -7.03 2.08 15.60
CA THR A 421 -7.64 0.96 16.30
C THR A 421 -9.02 1.41 16.74
N LYS A 422 -10.09 0.70 16.35
CA LYS A 422 -11.33 0.77 17.12
C LYS A 422 -10.98 0.33 18.54
N ALA A 423 -11.17 1.23 19.50
CA ALA A 423 -11.16 0.93 20.93
C ALA A 423 -12.40 0.11 21.29
#